data_AF-A0A7W6QC75-F1
#
_entry.id   AF-A0A7W6QC75-F1
#
_cell.length_a   1.000
_cell.length_b   1.000
_cell.length_c   1.000
_cell.angle_alpha   90.00
_cell.angle_beta   90.00
_cell.angle_gamma   90.00
#
_symmetry.space_group_name_H-M   'P 1'
#
loop_
_entity.id
_entity.type
_entity.pdbx_description
1 polymer ?
#
loop_
_entity_poly.entity_id
_entity_poly.type
_entity_poly.pdbx_seq_one_letter_code
_entity_poly.pdbx_strand_id
1 'polypeptide(L)' 'MGASSKERQRRYRERRKSGLRVVRLVVDDVALSVVLEALNFLDPQDADDDQAVERGLNDMVRVLCQGLAGDA' A
#
# COMPACT_ATOMS: atom_id res chain seq x y z
N MET A 1 22.23 1.76 25.06
CA MET A 1 21.76 3.17 25.09
C MET A 1 20.42 3.24 24.38
N GLY A 2 19.32 3.34 25.13
CA GLY A 2 17.97 3.18 24.61
C GLY A 2 17.56 4.37 23.75
N ALA A 3 17.06 4.09 22.54
CA ALA A 3 16.49 5.10 21.65
C ALA A 3 15.48 5.95 22.42
N SER A 4 15.82 7.23 22.55
CA SER A 4 15.10 8.20 23.36
C SER A 4 13.64 8.21 22.95
N SER A 5 12.74 8.23 23.95
CA SER A 5 11.28 8.32 23.77
C SER A 5 10.87 9.39 22.74
N LYS A 6 11.69 10.43 22.55
CA LYS A 6 11.51 11.49 21.56
C LYS A 6 11.65 11.03 20.10
N GLU A 7 12.54 10.09 19.77
CA GLU A 7 12.67 9.58 18.38
C GLU A 7 11.51 8.68 17.99
N ARG A 8 11.01 7.88 18.94
CA ARG A 8 9.80 7.07 18.75
C ARG A 8 8.56 7.95 18.59
N GLN A 9 8.44 9.02 19.37
CA GLN A 9 7.34 9.97 19.24
C GLN A 9 7.41 10.79 17.95
N ARG A 10 8.61 11.12 17.45
CA ARG A 10 8.76 11.83 16.17
C ARG A 10 8.29 10.98 15.00
N ARG A 11 8.71 9.70 14.91
CA ARG A 11 8.20 8.78 13.88
C ARG A 11 6.69 8.58 13.98
N TYR A 12 6.15 8.54 15.20
CA TYR A 12 4.72 8.44 15.42
C TYR A 12 3.96 9.69 14.95
N ARG A 13 4.49 10.89 15.18
CA ARG A 13 3.92 12.16 14.68
C ARG A 13 4.06 12.31 13.16
N GLU A 14 5.17 11.87 12.57
CA GLU A 14 5.36 11.85 11.11
C GLU A 14 4.38 10.88 10.44
N ARG A 15 4.14 9.69 11.01
CA ARG A 15 3.08 8.77 10.57
C ARG A 15 1.68 9.34 10.72
N ARG A 16 1.43 10.16 11.74
CA ARG A 16 0.13 10.81 11.95
C ARG A 16 -0.08 12.02 11.02
N LYS A 17 0.99 12.67 10.57
CA LYS A 17 0.95 13.75 9.58
C LYS A 17 0.63 13.25 8.17
N SER A 18 0.90 11.97 7.87
CA SER A 18 0.57 11.36 6.57
C SER A 18 -0.81 10.70 6.50
N GLY A 19 -1.54 10.58 7.63
CA GLY A 19 -2.87 9.97 7.64
C GLY A 19 -2.92 8.46 7.32
N LEU A 20 -1.75 7.80 7.27
CA LEU A 20 -1.65 6.40 6.85
C LEU A 20 -2.13 5.45 7.95
N ARG A 21 -3.10 4.59 7.61
CA ARG A 21 -3.57 3.50 8.46
C ARG A 21 -3.07 2.17 7.89
N VAL A 22 -2.35 1.41 8.70
CA VAL A 22 -1.95 0.04 8.34
C VAL A 22 -3.10 -0.89 8.68
N VAL A 23 -3.63 -1.59 7.66
CA VAL A 23 -4.65 -2.61 7.81
C VAL A 23 -4.06 -3.93 7.32
N ARG A 24 -4.23 -4.99 8.09
CA ARG A 24 -3.83 -6.33 7.67
C ARG A 24 -5.00 -6.95 6.89
N LEU A 25 -4.81 -7.13 5.59
CA LEU A 25 -5.76 -7.77 4.69
C LEU A 25 -5.25 -9.18 4.37
N VAL A 26 -6.17 -10.13 4.23
CA VAL A 26 -5.90 -11.46 3.71
C VAL A 26 -6.71 -11.59 2.44
N VAL A 27 -6.02 -11.86 1.34
CA VAL A 27 -6.59 -11.95 -0.01
C VAL A 27 -6.06 -13.21 -0.67
N ASP A 28 -6.82 -13.71 -1.63
CA ASP A 28 -6.35 -14.76 -2.52
C ASP A 28 -5.30 -14.15 -3.47
N ASP A 29 -4.10 -14.72 -3.44
CA ASP A 29 -2.95 -14.21 -4.17
C ASP A 29 -3.14 -14.30 -5.69
N VAL A 30 -3.67 -15.44 -6.17
CA VAL A 30 -3.93 -15.67 -7.60
C VAL A 30 -5.01 -14.71 -8.08
N ALA A 31 -6.10 -14.57 -7.31
CA ALA A 31 -7.16 -13.63 -7.66
C ALA A 31 -6.67 -12.18 -7.63
N LEU A 32 -5.80 -11.82 -6.68
CA LEU A 32 -5.23 -10.48 -6.60
C LEU A 32 -4.34 -10.19 -7.82
N SER A 33 -3.41 -11.08 -8.16
CA SER A 33 -2.52 -10.89 -9.32
C SER A 33 -3.30 -10.72 -10.61
N VAL A 34 -4.33 -11.55 -10.85
CA VAL A 34 -5.22 -11.40 -12.02
C VAL A 34 -5.92 -10.04 -12.05
N VAL A 35 -6.39 -9.54 -10.90
CA VAL A 35 -7.04 -8.22 -10.82
C VAL A 35 -6.03 -7.10 -11.07
N LEU A 36 -4.83 -7.19 -10.50
CA LEU A 36 -3.79 -6.19 -10.70
C LEU A 36 -3.30 -6.17 -12.15
N GLU A 37 -3.14 -7.32 -12.79
CA GLU A 37 -2.82 -7.43 -14.22
C GLU A 37 -3.93 -6.81 -15.09
N ALA A 38 -5.19 -7.17 -14.84
CA ALA A 38 -6.34 -6.65 -15.60
C ALA A 38 -6.47 -5.13 -15.50
N LEU A 39 -6.03 -4.56 -14.38
CA LEU A 39 -6.02 -3.11 -14.13
C LEU A 39 -4.70 -2.44 -14.54
N ASN A 40 -3.74 -3.18 -15.12
CA ASN A 40 -2.40 -2.74 -15.51
C ASN A 40 -1.55 -2.19 -14.34
N PHE A 41 -1.77 -2.66 -13.12
CA PHE A 41 -0.95 -2.35 -11.94
C PHE A 41 0.16 -3.39 -11.69
N LEU A 42 0.12 -4.53 -12.36
CA LEU A 42 1.10 -5.60 -12.25
C LEU A 42 1.45 -6.11 -13.65
N ASP A 43 2.74 -6.28 -13.94
CA ASP A 43 3.18 -6.98 -15.15
C ASP A 43 3.01 -8.50 -14.92
N PRO A 44 2.39 -9.25 -15.84
CA PRO A 44 2.28 -10.70 -15.73
C PRO A 44 3.62 -11.42 -15.52
N GLN A 45 4.74 -10.84 -15.94
CA GLN A 45 6.07 -11.40 -15.71
C GLN A 45 6.53 -11.30 -14.24
N ASP A 46 5.94 -10.38 -13.49
CA ASP A 46 6.26 -10.10 -12.08
C ASP A 46 5.19 -10.68 -11.13
N ALA A 47 4.26 -11.51 -11.64
CA ALA A 47 3.15 -12.04 -10.85
C ALA A 47 3.59 -12.99 -9.71
N ASP A 48 4.76 -13.63 -9.85
CA ASP A 48 5.37 -14.46 -8.80
C ASP A 48 6.25 -13.65 -7.82
N ASP A 49 6.42 -12.33 -8.03
CA ASP A 49 7.15 -11.44 -7.12
C ASP A 49 6.18 -10.79 -6.12
N ASP A 50 6.17 -11.32 -4.89
CA ASP A 50 5.40 -10.79 -3.75
C ASP A 50 5.54 -9.26 -3.60
N GLN A 51 6.73 -8.69 -3.86
CA GLN A 51 6.93 -7.25 -3.75
C GLN A 51 6.27 -6.48 -4.89
N ALA A 52 6.22 -7.05 -6.09
CA ALA A 52 5.53 -6.45 -7.23
C ALA A 52 4.02 -6.43 -6.99
N VAL A 53 3.46 -7.53 -6.47
CA VAL A 53 2.05 -7.63 -6.07
C VAL A 53 1.73 -6.61 -4.97
N GLU A 54 2.57 -6.49 -3.92
CA GLU A 54 2.37 -5.50 -2.86
C GLU A 54 2.42 -4.05 -3.39
N ARG A 55 3.32 -3.75 -4.33
CA ARG A 55 3.42 -2.42 -4.96
C ARG A 55 2.20 -2.14 -5.82
N GLY A 56 1.78 -3.08 -6.67
CA GLY A 56 0.58 -2.95 -7.51
C GLY A 56 -0.68 -2.72 -6.68
N LEU A 57 -0.84 -3.44 -5.57
CA LEU A 57 -1.94 -3.22 -4.64
C LEU A 57 -1.91 -1.82 -4.00
N ASN A 58 -0.73 -1.37 -3.55
CA ASN A 58 -0.58 -0.03 -2.99
C ASN A 58 -0.88 1.07 -4.02
N ASP A 59 -0.43 0.90 -5.26
CA ASP A 59 -0.69 1.85 -6.35
C ASP A 59 -2.17 1.89 -6.74
N MET A 60 -2.84 0.73 -6.80
CA MET A 60 -4.29 0.65 -7.00
C MET A 60 -5.04 1.40 -5.89
N VAL A 61 -4.71 1.17 -4.61
CA VAL A 61 -5.34 1.86 -3.47
C VAL A 61 -5.08 3.37 -3.56
N ARG A 62 -3.88 3.79 -3.98
CA ARG A 62 -3.55 5.20 -4.14
C ARG A 62 -4.39 5.87 -5.23
N VAL A 63 -4.53 5.22 -6.39
CA VAL A 63 -5.39 5.71 -7.48
C VAL A 63 -6.85 5.79 -7.05
N LEU A 64 -7.36 4.75 -6.38
CA LEU A 64 -8.74 4.76 -5.86
C LEU A 64 -8.96 5.90 -4.86
N CYS A 65 -8.03 6.11 -3.92
CA CYS A 65 -8.12 7.20 -2.94
C CYS A 65 -8.01 8.59 -3.61
N GLN A 66 -7.20 8.74 -4.66
CA GLN A 66 -7.05 10.01 -5.38
C GLN A 66 -8.25 10.30 -6.29
N GLY A 67 -8.77 9.29 -6.99
CA GLY A 67 -9.96 9.40 -7.83
C GLY A 67 -11.19 9.78 -7.01
N LEU A 68 -11.39 9.13 -5.84
CA LEU A 68 -12.49 9.46 -4.93
C LEU A 68 -12.38 10.86 -4.32
N ALA A 69 -11.16 11.39 -4.18
CA ALA A 69 -10.92 12.73 -3.65
C ALA A 69 -11.08 13.84 -4.70
N GLY A 70 -11.03 13.50 -5.99
CA GLY A 70 -11.24 14.44 -7.10
C GLY A 70 -12.71 14.68 -7.46
N ASP A 71 -13.62 13.81 -7.01
CA ASP A 71 -15.08 13.89 -7.20
C ASP A 71 -15.82 14.58 -6.03
N ALA A 72 -15.09 15.23 -5.12
CA ALA A 72 -15.62 15.90 -3.93
C ALA A 72 -15.56 17.43 -3.98
#